data_AF-B3VSD6-F1
#
_entry.id   AF-B3VSD6-F1
#
_cell.length_a   1.000
_cell.length_b   1.000
_cell.length_c   1.000
_cell.angle_alpha   90.00
_cell.angle_beta   90.00
_cell.angle_gamma   90.00
#
_symmetry.space_group_name_H-M   'P 1'
#
loop_
_entity.id
_entity.type
_entity.pdbx_description
1 polymer ?
#
loop_
_entity_poly.entity_id
_entity_poly.type
_entity_poly.pdbx_seq_one_letter_code
_entity_poly.pdbx_strand_id
1 'polypeptide(L)'
;GDNYDGYRFGLFYGPFFFIWGTSAILVGLTSKYTYSVIRSSVSDNKDKHMTYQFKLINYIVVFLICWVFAIVNRILNGLNQFPTVPNVLHTYFSVSHGFYASITFIYN
;
A
#
# COMPACT_ATOMS: atom_id res chain seq x y z
N GLY A 1 -28.80 13.18 -8.85
CA GLY A 1 -27.83 12.20 -8.33
C GLY A 1 -26.41 12.59 -8.69
N ASP A 2 -26.21 12.98 -9.96
CA ASP A 2 -24.90 13.20 -10.62
C ASP A 2 -23.98 14.31 -10.09
N ASN A 3 -24.45 15.20 -9.21
CA ASN A 3 -23.64 16.37 -8.78
C ASN A 3 -22.69 16.09 -7.60
N TYR A 4 -22.62 14.84 -7.10
CA TYR A 4 -21.77 14.49 -5.95
C TYR A 4 -20.57 13.62 -6.29
N ASP A 5 -20.42 13.16 -7.54
CA ASP A 5 -19.31 12.27 -7.90
C ASP A 5 -17.95 12.95 -7.81
N GLY A 6 -17.85 14.20 -8.29
CA GLY A 6 -16.65 15.02 -8.11
C GLY A 6 -16.31 15.29 -6.65
N TYR A 7 -17.33 15.47 -5.80
CA TYR A 7 -17.14 15.71 -4.37
C TYR A 7 -16.65 14.44 -3.65
N ARG A 8 -17.21 13.27 -3.97
CA ARG A 8 -16.74 11.97 -3.44
C ARG A 8 -15.33 11.64 -3.91
N PHE A 9 -14.99 11.98 -5.15
CA PHE A 9 -13.65 11.81 -5.69
C PHE A 9 -12.63 12.71 -4.98
N GLY A 10 -12.94 13.99 -4.82
CA GLY A 10 -12.06 14.96 -4.16
C GLY A 10 -11.83 14.69 -2.68
N LEU A 11 -12.86 14.33 -1.92
CA LEU A 11 -12.76 14.15 -0.47
C LEU A 11 -12.22 12.78 -0.06
N PHE A 12 -12.53 11.72 -0.81
CA PHE A 12 -12.18 10.36 -0.40
C PHE A 12 -11.17 9.70 -1.33
N TYR A 13 -11.24 9.91 -2.65
CA TYR A 13 -10.36 9.21 -3.59
C TYR A 13 -9.01 9.92 -3.76
N GLY A 14 -9.00 11.26 -3.78
CA GLY A 14 -7.78 12.07 -3.89
C GLY A 14 -6.78 11.83 -2.75
N PRO A 15 -7.17 12.05 -1.47
CA PRO A 15 -6.28 11.80 -0.33
C PRO A 15 -5.81 10.36 -0.25
N PHE A 16 -6.69 9.41 -0.59
CA PHE A 16 -6.35 7.99 -0.60
C PHE A 16 -5.28 7.67 -1.66
N PHE A 17 -5.42 8.22 -2.86
CA PHE A 17 -4.43 8.09 -3.93
C PHE A 17 -3.09 8.68 -3.53
N PHE A 18 -3.10 9.83 -2.85
CA PHE A 18 -1.89 10.46 -2.34
C PHE A 18 -1.19 9.56 -1.32
N ILE A 19 -1.92 8.99 -0.36
CA ILE A 19 -1.35 8.07 0.65
C ILE A 19 -0.77 6.82 -0.03
N TRP A 20 -1.49 6.22 -0.97
CA TRP A 20 -1.00 5.04 -1.69
C TRP A 20 0.25 5.34 -2.54
N GLY A 21 0.23 6.45 -3.28
CA GLY A 21 1.36 6.88 -4.12
C GLY A 21 2.60 7.23 -3.30
N THR A 22 2.44 8.01 -2.23
CA THR A 22 3.55 8.34 -1.32
C THR A 22 4.10 7.11 -0.61
N SER A 23 3.25 6.15 -0.24
CA SER A 23 3.69 4.87 0.33
C SER A 23 4.56 4.06 -0.65
N ALA A 24 4.21 4.05 -1.94
CA ALA A 24 5.03 3.40 -2.97
C ALA A 24 6.42 4.04 -3.12
N ILE A 25 6.48 5.38 -3.09
CA ILE A 25 7.75 6.12 -3.14
C ILE A 25 8.60 5.82 -1.89
N LEU A 26 7.99 5.81 -0.71
CA LEU A 26 8.66 5.53 0.56
C LEU A 26 9.26 4.11 0.58
N VAL A 27 8.57 3.10 0.05
CA VAL A 27 9.14 1.75 -0.08
C VAL A 27 10.34 1.73 -1.00
N GLY A 28 10.28 2.41 -2.15
CA GLY A 28 11.41 2.50 -3.07
C GLY A 28 12.64 3.14 -2.44
N LEU A 29 12.45 4.26 -1.73
CA LEU A 29 13.53 4.96 -1.02
C LEU A 29 14.10 4.12 0.11
N THR A 30 13.24 3.51 0.93
CA THR A 30 13.65 2.67 2.06
C THR A 30 14.40 1.42 1.59
N SER A 31 13.96 0.81 0.48
CA SER A 31 14.63 -0.35 -0.13
C SER A 31 16.01 0.03 -0.67
N LYS A 32 16.12 1.17 -1.36
CA LYS A 32 17.41 1.71 -1.85
C LYS A 32 18.37 2.01 -0.69
N TYR A 33 17.87 2.63 0.38
CA TYR A 33 18.65 2.90 1.59
C TYR A 33 19.13 1.61 2.24
N THR A 34 18.24 0.64 2.43
CA THR A 34 18.56 -0.68 3.00
C THR A 34 19.64 -1.39 2.18
N TYR A 35 19.51 -1.40 0.85
CA TYR A 35 20.53 -1.96 -0.04
C TYR A 35 21.90 -1.28 0.11
N SER A 36 21.92 0.05 0.18
CA SER A 36 23.15 0.82 0.37
C SER A 36 23.82 0.50 1.71
N VAL A 37 23.06 0.43 2.80
CA VAL A 37 23.57 0.12 4.15
C VAL A 37 24.08 -1.31 4.23
N ILE A 38 23.40 -2.28 3.59
CA ILE A 38 23.87 -3.67 3.53
C ILE A 38 25.25 -3.77 2.91
N ARG A 39 25.50 -3.02 1.84
CA ARG A 39 26.78 -3.03 1.11
C ARG A 39 27.91 -2.29 1.83
N SER A 40 27.59 -1.28 2.66
CA SER A 40 28.61 -0.41 3.28
C SER A 40 28.91 -0.67 4.75
N SER A 41 28.08 -1.43 5.48
CA SER A 41 28.20 -1.56 6.94
C SER A 41 28.80 -2.89 7.43
N VAL A 42 29.76 -2.80 8.36
CA VAL A 42 30.46 -3.89 9.08
C VAL A 42 30.16 -3.81 10.60
N SER A 43 28.93 -3.48 10.99
CA SER A 43 28.55 -3.18 12.39
C SER A 43 27.64 -4.25 12.99
N ASP A 44 27.89 -4.64 14.25
CA ASP A 44 27.12 -5.64 15.02
C ASP A 44 25.64 -5.26 15.28
N ASN A 45 25.25 -3.98 15.13
CA ASN A 45 23.86 -3.54 15.28
C ASN A 45 23.07 -3.49 13.95
N LYS A 46 23.73 -3.85 12.84
CA LYS A 46 23.15 -3.86 11.49
C LYS A 46 21.95 -4.81 11.39
N ASP A 47 22.06 -6.00 11.98
CA ASP A 47 21.04 -7.04 11.84
C ASP A 47 19.70 -6.65 12.47
N LYS A 48 19.72 -6.02 13.65
CA LYS A 48 18.49 -5.50 14.28
C LYS A 48 17.85 -4.40 13.43
N HIS A 49 18.63 -3.42 12.97
CA HIS A 49 18.11 -2.35 12.13
C HIS A 49 17.57 -2.86 10.79
N MET A 50 18.24 -3.83 10.16
CA MET A 50 17.76 -4.47 8.94
C MET A 50 16.44 -5.19 9.15
N THR A 51 16.28 -5.94 10.24
CA THR A 51 15.02 -6.66 10.54
C THR A 51 13.84 -5.70 10.67
N TYR A 52 14.01 -4.57 11.36
CA TYR A 52 12.93 -3.57 11.47
C TYR A 52 12.59 -2.90 10.14
N GLN A 53 13.61 -2.55 9.35
CA GLN A 53 13.41 -1.95 8.02
C GLN A 53 12.72 -2.94 7.06
N PHE A 54 13.08 -4.21 7.12
CA PHE A 54 12.46 -5.26 6.32
C PHE A 54 10.99 -5.52 6.72
N LYS A 55 10.68 -5.48 8.03
CA LYS A 55 9.29 -5.53 8.53
C LYS A 55 8.46 -4.38 7.99
N LEU A 56 8.99 -3.16 8.03
CA LEU A 56 8.33 -1.97 7.50
C LEU A 56 8.07 -2.09 5.99
N ILE A 57 9.09 -2.49 5.21
CA ILE A 57 8.96 -2.67 3.76
C ILE A 57 7.88 -3.72 3.43
N ASN A 58 7.92 -4.90 4.06
CA ASN A 58 6.93 -5.95 3.83
C ASN A 58 5.50 -5.49 4.14
N TYR A 59 5.32 -4.77 5.25
CA TYR A 59 4.03 -4.21 5.60
C TYR A 59 3.51 -3.25 4.52
N ILE A 60 4.34 -2.31 4.05
CA ILE A 60 3.91 -1.36 3.03
C ILE A 60 3.66 -2.06 1.68
N VAL A 61 4.44 -3.09 1.32
CA VAL A 61 4.17 -3.89 0.11
C VAL A 61 2.81 -4.57 0.18
N VAL A 62 2.46 -5.17 1.32
CA VAL A 62 1.12 -5.76 1.54
C VAL A 62 0.02 -4.70 1.45
N PHE A 63 0.25 -3.51 2.00
CA PHE A 63 -0.66 -2.38 1.85
C PHE A 63 -0.86 -2.03 0.36
N LEU A 64 0.22 -1.88 -0.42
CA LEU A 64 0.12 -1.52 -1.83
C LEU A 64 -0.68 -2.56 -2.65
N ILE A 65 -0.44 -3.85 -2.40
CA ILE A 65 -1.14 -4.95 -3.07
C ILE A 65 -2.62 -4.99 -2.69
N CYS A 66 -2.94 -4.88 -1.39
CA CYS A 66 -4.34 -4.94 -0.95
C CYS A 66 -5.17 -3.77 -1.48
N TRP A 67 -4.55 -2.60 -1.63
CA TRP A 67 -5.26 -1.38 -1.99
C TRP A 67 -5.22 -1.02 -3.47
N VAL A 68 -4.47 -1.75 -4.32
CA VAL A 68 -4.44 -1.51 -5.77
C VAL A 68 -5.84 -1.69 -6.40
N PHE A 69 -6.60 -2.69 -5.95
CA PHE A 69 -7.96 -2.93 -6.46
C PHE A 69 -8.95 -1.86 -6.00
N ALA A 70 -8.74 -1.27 -4.82
CA ALA A 70 -9.50 -0.11 -4.38
C ALA A 70 -9.30 1.09 -5.30
N ILE A 71 -8.06 1.31 -5.74
CA ILE A 71 -7.69 2.38 -6.66
C ILE A 71 -8.31 2.15 -8.03
N VAL A 72 -8.14 0.95 -8.59
CA VAL A 72 -8.71 0.59 -9.91
C VAL A 72 -10.23 0.73 -9.89
N ASN A 73 -10.90 0.23 -8.84
CA ASN A 73 -12.35 0.35 -8.69
C ASN A 73 -12.80 1.82 -8.61
N ARG A 74 -12.04 2.70 -7.94
CA ARG A 74 -12.35 4.13 -7.83
C ARG A 74 -12.10 4.90 -9.12
N ILE A 75 -11.08 4.55 -9.90
CA ILE A 75 -10.86 5.12 -11.24
C ILE A 75 -12.04 4.74 -12.15
N LEU A 76 -12.42 3.46 -12.17
CA LEU A 76 -13.51 2.96 -13.01
C LEU A 76 -14.86 3.59 -12.61
N ASN A 77 -15.14 3.71 -11.32
CA ASN A 77 -16.31 4.44 -10.83
C ASN A 77 -16.28 5.92 -11.24
N GLY A 78 -15.11 6.57 -11.25
CA GLY A 78 -14.95 7.94 -11.75
C GLY A 78 -15.18 8.08 -13.26
N LEU A 79 -15.07 6.98 -14.01
CA LEU A 79 -15.40 6.90 -15.45
C LEU A 79 -16.84 6.43 -15.70
N ASN A 80 -17.70 6.40 -14.67
CA ASN A 80 -19.07 5.87 -14.71
C ASN A 80 -19.16 4.40 -15.15
N GLN A 81 -18.08 3.62 -14.95
CA GLN A 81 -18.08 2.18 -15.15
C GLN A 81 -18.15 1.49 -13.79
N PHE A 82 -19.16 0.64 -13.60
CA PHE A 82 -19.39 -0.10 -12.35
C PHE A 82 -19.12 -1.61 -12.53
N PRO A 83 -17.88 -2.03 -12.80
CA PRO A 83 -17.58 -3.44 -13.02
C PRO A 83 -17.66 -4.22 -11.70
N THR A 84 -18.34 -5.36 -11.74
CA THR A 84 -18.53 -6.23 -10.56
C THR A 84 -17.22 -6.83 -10.06
N VAL A 85 -16.32 -7.22 -10.97
CA VAL A 85 -15.07 -7.93 -10.63
C VAL A 85 -14.12 -7.08 -9.77
N PRO A 86 -13.76 -5.82 -10.14
CA PRO A 86 -12.93 -4.96 -9.30
C PRO A 86 -13.56 -4.64 -7.94
N ASN A 87 -14.90 -4.57 -7.86
CA ASN A 87 -15.59 -4.26 -6.62
C ASN A 87 -15.53 -5.42 -5.61
N VAL A 88 -15.69 -6.66 -6.09
CA VAL A 88 -15.52 -7.86 -5.26
C VAL A 88 -14.06 -7.99 -4.80
N LEU A 89 -13.11 -7.79 -5.71
CA LEU A 89 -11.68 -7.86 -5.37
C LEU A 89 -11.28 -6.76 -4.37
N HIS A 90 -11.73 -5.53 -4.58
CA HIS A 90 -11.54 -4.44 -3.62
C HIS A 90 -12.06 -4.82 -2.24
N THR A 91 -13.28 -5.35 -2.15
CA THR A 91 -13.89 -5.72 -0.87
C THR A 91 -13.10 -6.83 -0.17
N TYR A 92 -12.74 -7.88 -0.92
CA TYR A 92 -11.94 -8.99 -0.40
C TYR A 92 -10.59 -8.51 0.14
N PHE A 93 -9.80 -7.80 -0.66
CA PHE A 93 -8.48 -7.35 -0.26
C PHE A 93 -8.51 -6.26 0.82
N SER A 94 -9.55 -5.43 0.87
CA SER A 94 -9.72 -4.44 1.94
C SER A 94 -10.00 -5.11 3.29
N VAL A 95 -10.80 -6.17 3.32
CA VAL A 95 -11.08 -6.92 4.56
C VAL A 95 -9.89 -7.77 4.97
N SER A 96 -9.25 -8.44 4.01
CA SER A 96 -8.10 -9.29 4.25
C SER A 96 -6.81 -8.52 4.55
N HIS A 97 -6.76 -7.20 4.33
CA HIS A 97 -5.59 -6.37 4.62
C HIS A 97 -5.08 -6.55 6.06
N GLY A 98 -5.98 -6.52 7.05
CA GLY A 98 -5.61 -6.69 8.46
C GLY A 98 -5.01 -8.07 8.76
N PHE A 99 -5.49 -9.12 8.09
CA PHE A 99 -4.95 -10.47 8.20
C PHE A 99 -3.54 -10.56 7.59
N TYR A 100 -3.35 -10.09 6.36
CA TYR A 100 -2.04 -10.11 5.70
C TYR A 100 -1.02 -9.23 6.43
N ALA A 101 -1.43 -8.06 6.90
CA ALA A 101 -0.59 -7.21 7.74
C ALA A 101 -0.12 -7.94 9.00
N SER A 102 -1.03 -8.63 9.70
CA SER A 102 -0.68 -9.39 10.90
C SER A 102 0.33 -10.51 10.62
N ILE A 103 0.19 -11.22 9.50
CA ILE A 103 1.17 -12.24 9.06
C ILE A 103 2.56 -11.61 8.88
N THR A 104 2.65 -10.43 8.26
CA THR A 104 3.96 -9.77 8.04
C THR A 104 4.69 -9.39 9.33
N PHE A 105 3.95 -9.19 10.43
CA PHE A 105 4.54 -8.89 11.74
C PHE A 105 4.92 -10.14 12.53
N ILE A 106 4.21 -11.25 12.36
CA ILE A 106 4.36 -12.48 13.16
C ILE A 106 5.43 -13.42 12.59
N TYR A 107 5.53 -13.57 11.26
CA TYR A 107 6.34 -14.62 10.63
C TYR A 107 7.85 -14.28 10.45
N ASN A 108 8.43 -13.40 11.27
CA ASN A 108 9.84 -12.97 11.16
C ASN A 108 10.42 -12.53 12.51
#